data_AF-A0A925GPW0-F1
#
_entry.id   AF-A0A925GPW0-F1
#
_cell.length_a   1.000
_cell.length_b   1.000
_cell.length_c   1.000
_cell.angle_alpha   90.00
_cell.angle_beta   90.00
_cell.angle_gamma   90.00
#
_symmetry.space_group_name_H-M   'P 1'
#
loop_
_entity.id
_entity.type
_entity.pdbx_description
1 polymer ?
#
loop_
_entity_poly.entity_id
_entity_poly.type
_entity_poly.pdbx_seq_one_letter_code
_entity_poly.pdbx_strand_id
1 'polypeptide(L)'
;KKAGTLRSMRDCEEMGVDPRMVIVDHNNEETVKDVLDRGFWAGFTIYPFTKMGNERMVEVVRQYGSERILVNSAADWGISDPLAVPKTAALMRERGIPEESIRKVCYQNALDAFGQSGQMNERDWLEAPAIDQSHKFSGSTILRGGQAPKVETTPSNIIQ
;
A
#
# COMPACT_ATOMS: atom_id res chain seq x y z
N LYS A 1 11.72 18.83 -3.76
CA LYS A 1 11.39 17.39 -3.57
C LYS A 1 12.63 16.51 -3.64
N LYS A 2 13.24 16.33 -4.82
CA LYS A 2 14.39 15.45 -5.04
C LYS A 2 15.55 15.59 -4.03
N ALA A 3 16.04 16.81 -3.80
CA ALA A 3 17.13 17.04 -2.84
C ALA A 3 16.78 16.56 -1.41
N GLY A 4 15.52 16.74 -0.99
CA GLY A 4 15.03 16.25 0.30
C GLY A 4 14.98 14.73 0.34
N THR A 5 14.45 14.07 -0.69
CA THR A 5 14.43 12.61 -0.81
C THR A 5 15.84 12.01 -0.75
N LEU A 6 16.79 12.57 -1.52
CA LEU A 6 18.19 12.13 -1.49
C LEU A 6 18.83 12.33 -0.11
N ARG A 7 18.49 13.42 0.58
CA ARG A 7 19.01 13.68 1.92
C ARG A 7 18.48 12.66 2.93
N SER A 8 17.18 12.40 2.95
CA SER A 8 16.57 11.41 3.85
C SER A 8 17.14 10.00 3.66
N MET A 9 17.35 9.56 2.41
CA MET A 9 17.98 8.26 2.14
C MET A 9 19.42 8.21 2.65
N ARG A 10 20.21 9.28 2.45
CA ARG A 10 21.58 9.36 2.99
C ARG A 10 21.59 9.31 4.50
N ASP A 11 20.68 10.03 5.17
CA ASP A 11 20.60 10.00 6.63
C ASP A 11 20.25 8.57 7.12
N CYS A 12 19.37 7.83 6.43
CA CYS A 12 19.12 6.41 6.75
C CYS A 12 20.37 5.54 6.57
N GLU A 13 21.08 5.70 5.45
CA GLU A 13 22.32 4.97 5.14
C GLU A 13 23.42 5.27 6.18
N GLU A 14 23.62 6.54 6.55
CA GLU A 14 24.59 7.00 7.55
C GLU A 14 24.31 6.42 8.94
N MET A 15 23.03 6.24 9.28
CA MET A 15 22.59 5.63 10.53
C MET A 15 22.64 4.09 10.53
N GLY A 16 23.06 3.47 9.42
CA GLY A 16 23.17 2.02 9.29
C GLY A 16 21.83 1.30 9.19
N VAL A 17 20.76 2.00 8.80
CA VAL A 17 19.45 1.40 8.57
C VAL A 17 19.48 0.68 7.22
N ASP A 18 19.10 -0.60 7.18
CA ASP A 18 18.96 -1.34 5.92
C ASP A 18 17.89 -0.64 5.03
N PRO A 19 18.24 -0.19 3.81
CA PRO A 19 17.28 0.42 2.88
C PRO A 19 16.02 -0.41 2.65
N ARG A 20 16.12 -1.75 2.71
CA ARG A 20 14.99 -2.66 2.54
C ARG A 20 13.96 -2.59 3.68
N MET A 21 14.29 -1.92 4.78
CA MET A 21 13.37 -1.69 5.91
C MET A 21 12.72 -0.31 5.86
N VAL A 22 12.98 0.47 4.80
CA VAL A 22 12.52 1.86 4.68
C VAL A 22 11.69 2.06 3.42
N ILE A 23 10.48 2.58 3.60
CA ILE A 23 9.63 3.07 2.52
C ILE A 23 9.81 4.58 2.40
N VAL A 24 10.33 5.01 1.26
CA VAL A 24 10.34 6.43 0.89
C VAL A 24 9.02 6.69 0.18
N ASP A 25 8.08 7.39 0.82
CA ASP A 25 6.78 7.69 0.22
C ASP A 25 6.78 9.03 -0.52
N HIS A 26 5.69 9.30 -1.25
CA HIS A 26 5.50 10.45 -2.11
C HIS A 26 6.56 10.53 -3.22
N ASN A 27 6.92 9.44 -3.91
CA ASN A 27 7.79 9.53 -5.08
C ASN A 27 7.12 10.18 -6.29
N ASN A 28 7.92 10.54 -7.29
CA ASN A 28 7.50 10.85 -8.65
C ASN A 28 8.61 10.38 -9.62
N GLU A 29 8.49 10.72 -10.90
CA GLU A 29 9.39 10.32 -11.98
C GLU A 29 10.84 10.82 -11.74
N GLU A 30 11.01 11.91 -11.00
CA GLU A 30 12.33 12.48 -10.71
C GLU A 30 13.08 11.75 -9.58
N THR A 31 12.37 11.01 -8.71
CA THR A 31 12.94 10.40 -7.50
C THR A 31 12.94 8.88 -7.52
N VAL A 32 12.02 8.25 -8.25
CA VAL A 32 11.83 6.80 -8.27
C VAL A 32 13.11 6.03 -8.56
N LYS A 33 13.88 6.46 -9.56
CA LYS A 33 15.13 5.79 -9.95
C LYS A 33 16.14 5.80 -8.80
N ASP A 34 16.34 6.96 -8.19
CA ASP A 34 17.29 7.10 -7.08
C ASP A 34 16.91 6.24 -5.88
N VAL A 35 15.60 6.13 -5.58
CA VAL A 35 15.08 5.28 -4.48
C VAL A 35 15.32 3.80 -4.78
N LEU A 36 14.96 3.34 -5.97
CA LEU A 36 15.08 1.93 -6.35
C LEU A 36 16.53 1.47 -6.48
N ASP A 37 17.40 2.30 -7.06
CA ASP A 37 18.83 2.01 -7.26
C ASP A 37 19.57 1.84 -5.92
N ARG A 38 19.10 2.53 -4.88
CA ARG A 38 19.66 2.45 -3.52
C ARG A 38 19.05 1.32 -2.67
N GLY A 39 18.11 0.56 -3.21
CA GLY A 39 17.52 -0.61 -2.54
C GLY A 39 16.34 -0.30 -1.60
N PHE A 40 15.87 0.94 -1.55
CA PHE A 40 14.68 1.34 -0.79
C PHE A 40 13.39 0.88 -1.48
N TRP A 41 12.29 0.92 -0.73
CA TRP A 41 10.94 0.80 -1.29
C TRP A 41 10.43 2.17 -1.75
N ALA A 42 9.89 2.23 -2.97
CA ALA A 42 9.33 3.45 -3.56
C ALA A 42 7.81 3.48 -3.41
N GLY A 43 7.32 4.28 -2.46
CA GLY A 43 5.89 4.54 -2.27
C GLY A 43 5.39 5.69 -3.15
N PHE A 44 4.18 5.53 -3.68
CA PHE A 44 3.49 6.52 -4.49
C PHE A 44 2.08 6.77 -3.99
N THR A 45 1.88 7.97 -3.45
CA THR A 45 0.55 8.47 -3.08
C THR A 45 -0.15 9.14 -4.24
N ILE A 46 -1.27 8.57 -4.64
CA ILE A 46 -2.12 9.13 -5.69
C ILE A 46 -3.04 10.19 -5.11
N TYR A 47 -3.03 11.36 -5.74
CA TYR A 47 -3.91 12.49 -5.41
C TYR A 47 -4.73 12.91 -6.62
N PRO A 48 -6.00 13.27 -6.38
CA PRO A 48 -6.73 14.09 -7.33
C PRO A 48 -6.00 15.41 -7.60
N PHE A 49 -5.78 15.72 -8.89
CA PHE A 49 -5.41 17.04 -9.44
C PHE A 49 -4.04 17.66 -9.10
N THR A 50 -3.42 17.34 -7.96
CA THR A 50 -2.32 18.17 -7.42
C THR A 50 -0.93 17.52 -7.46
N LYS A 51 -0.84 16.19 -7.34
CA LYS A 51 0.43 15.46 -7.15
C LYS A 51 0.57 14.32 -8.16
N MET A 52 0.85 13.11 -7.69
CA MET A 52 0.91 11.92 -8.54
C MET A 52 -0.50 11.50 -8.95
N GLY A 53 -0.68 11.11 -10.21
CA GLY A 53 -1.97 10.66 -10.75
C GLY A 53 -1.89 9.25 -11.33
N ASN A 54 -3.06 8.62 -11.59
CA ASN A 54 -3.15 7.23 -12.06
C ASN A 54 -2.34 6.99 -13.35
N GLU A 55 -2.51 7.82 -14.38
CA GLU A 55 -1.79 7.71 -15.67
C GLU A 55 -0.28 7.74 -15.47
N ARG A 56 0.22 8.68 -14.66
CA ARG A 56 1.64 8.81 -14.35
C ARG A 56 2.17 7.58 -13.61
N MET A 57 1.36 7.00 -12.73
CA MET A 57 1.73 5.79 -12.01
C MET A 57 1.89 4.60 -12.95
N VAL A 58 1.00 4.47 -13.95
CA VAL A 58 1.10 3.42 -14.98
C VAL A 58 2.43 3.55 -15.75
N GLU A 59 2.81 4.76 -16.15
CA GLU A 59 4.07 4.99 -16.86
C GLU A 59 5.30 4.70 -15.99
N VAL A 60 5.25 5.01 -14.69
CA VAL A 60 6.29 4.60 -13.73
C VAL A 60 6.44 3.08 -13.70
N VAL A 61 5.35 2.33 -13.54
CA VAL A 61 5.41 0.86 -13.52
C VAL A 61 5.89 0.30 -14.86
N ARG A 62 5.48 0.90 -15.98
CA ARG A 62 5.94 0.51 -17.32
C ARG A 62 7.44 0.70 -17.49
N GLN A 63 7.99 1.81 -16.98
CA GLN A 63 9.40 2.14 -17.14
C GLN A 63 10.31 1.40 -16.15
N TYR A 64 9.90 1.27 -14.89
CA TYR A 64 10.76 0.78 -13.81
C TYR A 64 10.41 -0.65 -13.34
N GLY A 65 9.34 -1.24 -13.87
CA GLY A 65 8.84 -2.53 -13.43
C GLY A 65 7.99 -2.43 -12.16
N SER A 66 7.81 -3.55 -11.47
CA SER A 66 6.95 -3.65 -10.28
C SER A 66 7.72 -3.89 -8.99
N GLU A 67 9.01 -4.20 -9.06
CA GLU A 67 9.79 -4.60 -7.90
C GLU A 67 10.01 -3.41 -6.95
N ARG A 68 9.65 -3.56 -5.68
CA ARG A 68 9.74 -2.54 -4.63
C ARG A 68 8.98 -1.23 -4.88
N ILE A 69 7.96 -1.26 -5.73
CA ILE A 69 7.07 -0.13 -5.98
C ILE A 69 5.73 -0.36 -5.28
N LEU A 70 5.26 0.61 -4.51
CA LEU A 70 3.96 0.56 -3.83
C LEU A 70 3.08 1.72 -4.28
N VAL A 71 1.78 1.48 -4.43
CA VAL A 71 0.80 2.53 -4.67
C VAL A 71 -0.18 2.63 -3.49
N ASN A 72 -0.47 3.84 -3.04
CA ASN A 72 -1.47 4.12 -2.02
C ASN A 72 -2.34 5.34 -2.42
N SER A 73 -3.50 5.47 -1.78
CA SER A 73 -4.35 6.65 -1.89
C SER A 73 -3.99 7.67 -0.82
N ALA A 74 -4.06 8.96 -1.15
CA ALA A 74 -4.07 9.99 -0.13
C ALA A 74 -5.29 9.80 0.80
N ALA A 75 -5.09 10.00 2.11
CA ALA A 75 -6.15 10.06 3.10
C ALA A 75 -5.85 11.19 4.10
N ASP A 76 -5.47 12.35 3.56
CA ASP A 76 -5.13 13.55 4.33
C ASP A 76 -6.22 14.61 4.25
N TRP A 77 -5.90 15.83 4.69
CA TRP A 77 -6.81 16.97 4.79
C TRP A 77 -7.32 17.50 3.44
N GLY A 78 -6.80 17.00 2.31
CA GLY A 78 -7.23 17.37 0.96
C GLY A 78 -8.33 16.49 0.40
N ILE A 79 -8.76 16.81 -0.83
CA ILE A 79 -9.63 15.92 -1.60
C ILE A 79 -8.86 14.63 -1.88
N SER A 80 -9.37 13.52 -1.36
CA SER A 80 -8.83 12.18 -1.54
C SER A 80 -9.80 11.31 -2.33
N ASP A 81 -9.24 10.30 -3.01
CA ASP A 81 -10.01 9.26 -3.69
C ASP A 81 -9.66 7.92 -3.05
N PRO A 82 -10.51 7.36 -2.17
CA PRO A 82 -10.24 6.08 -1.51
C PRO A 82 -10.16 4.91 -2.51
N LEU A 83 -10.63 5.11 -3.75
CA LEU A 83 -10.56 4.13 -4.82
C LEU A 83 -9.36 4.35 -5.76
N ALA A 84 -8.40 5.21 -5.42
CA ALA A 84 -7.27 5.51 -6.30
C ALA A 84 -6.43 4.25 -6.63
N VAL A 85 -6.21 3.36 -5.66
CA VAL A 85 -5.47 2.10 -5.87
C VAL A 85 -6.19 1.19 -6.88
N PRO A 86 -7.46 0.79 -6.68
CA PRO A 86 -8.15 -0.07 -7.65
C PRO A 86 -8.38 0.63 -9.01
N LYS A 87 -8.56 1.95 -9.06
CA LYS A 87 -8.61 2.70 -10.32
C LYS A 87 -7.27 2.67 -11.07
N THR A 88 -6.15 2.80 -10.36
CA THR A 88 -4.82 2.65 -10.94
C THR A 88 -4.61 1.23 -11.47
N ALA A 89 -5.03 0.21 -10.71
CA ALA A 89 -4.96 -1.19 -11.14
C ALA A 89 -5.76 -1.44 -12.43
N ALA A 90 -7.00 -0.94 -12.49
CA ALA A 90 -7.83 -1.04 -13.69
C ALA A 90 -7.17 -0.37 -14.91
N LEU A 91 -6.62 0.83 -14.73
CA LEU A 91 -5.93 1.54 -15.79
C LEU A 91 -4.64 0.83 -16.22
N MET A 92 -3.86 0.28 -15.28
CA MET A 92 -2.68 -0.53 -15.60
C MET A 92 -3.06 -1.74 -16.45
N ARG A 93 -4.17 -2.42 -16.13
CA ARG A 93 -4.69 -3.55 -16.91
C ARG A 93 -5.10 -3.12 -18.32
N GLU A 94 -5.84 -2.02 -18.44
CA GLU A 94 -6.22 -1.44 -19.74
C GLU A 94 -5.01 -1.07 -20.60
N ARG A 95 -3.92 -0.60 -19.98
CA ARG A 95 -2.66 -0.22 -20.65
C ARG A 95 -1.69 -1.37 -20.86
N GLY A 96 -2.11 -2.61 -20.57
CA GLY A 96 -1.34 -3.82 -20.84
C GLY A 96 -0.16 -4.07 -19.90
N ILE A 97 -0.20 -3.54 -18.67
CA ILE A 97 0.74 -3.94 -17.63
C ILE A 97 0.43 -5.39 -17.22
N PRO A 98 1.42 -6.29 -17.10
CA PRO A 98 1.20 -7.67 -16.69
C PRO A 98 0.48 -7.77 -15.34
N GLU A 99 -0.46 -8.70 -15.20
CA GLU A 99 -1.26 -8.87 -13.99
C GLU A 99 -0.39 -9.11 -12.75
N GLU A 100 0.72 -9.84 -12.88
CA GLU A 100 1.67 -10.05 -11.78
C GLU A 100 2.33 -8.75 -11.32
N SER A 101 2.63 -7.84 -12.24
CA SER A 101 3.16 -6.51 -11.89
C SER A 101 2.11 -5.66 -11.17
N ILE A 102 0.85 -5.75 -11.59
CA ILE A 102 -0.28 -5.08 -10.91
C ILE A 102 -0.44 -5.63 -9.50
N ARG A 103 -0.45 -6.96 -9.35
CA ARG A 103 -0.54 -7.66 -8.05
C ARG A 103 0.61 -7.24 -7.12
N LYS A 104 1.83 -7.15 -7.64
CA LYS A 104 2.98 -6.67 -6.84
C LYS A 104 2.79 -5.24 -6.36
N VAL A 105 2.51 -4.31 -7.28
CA VAL A 105 2.43 -2.87 -6.99
C VAL A 105 1.26 -2.54 -6.04
N CYS A 106 0.12 -3.21 -6.22
CA CYS A 106 -1.09 -2.92 -5.46
C CYS A 106 -1.24 -3.76 -4.18
N TYR A 107 -0.42 -4.80 -3.99
CA TYR A 107 -0.64 -5.73 -2.88
C TYR A 107 0.64 -6.39 -2.35
N GLN A 108 1.34 -7.21 -3.14
CA GLN A 108 2.43 -8.05 -2.61
C GLN A 108 3.57 -7.21 -2.01
N ASN A 109 3.95 -6.10 -2.65
CA ASN A 109 5.05 -5.28 -2.14
C ASN A 109 4.70 -4.62 -0.80
N ALA A 110 3.43 -4.27 -0.58
CA ALA A 110 2.99 -3.74 0.71
C ALA A 110 3.06 -4.82 1.79
N LEU A 111 2.57 -6.02 1.48
CA LEU A 111 2.68 -7.18 2.36
C LEU A 111 4.14 -7.50 2.70
N ASP A 112 5.03 -7.54 1.70
CA ASP A 112 6.45 -7.83 1.89
C ASP A 112 7.14 -6.76 2.73
N ALA A 113 6.82 -5.48 2.49
CA ALA A 113 7.43 -4.36 3.22
C ALA A 113 6.97 -4.28 4.68
N PHE A 114 5.66 -4.36 4.93
CA PHE A 114 5.09 -4.26 6.29
C PHE A 114 5.15 -5.59 7.07
N GLY A 115 5.22 -6.72 6.38
CA GLY A 115 5.30 -8.07 6.96
C GLY A 115 6.67 -8.44 7.53
N GLN A 116 7.71 -7.61 7.34
CA GLN A 116 9.08 -7.90 7.82
C GLN A 116 9.17 -8.15 9.33
N SER A 117 8.25 -7.58 10.12
CA SER A 117 8.17 -7.79 11.58
C SER A 117 7.50 -9.10 11.99
N GLY A 118 6.85 -9.80 11.05
CA GLY A 118 6.00 -10.96 11.32
C GLY A 118 4.65 -10.65 11.96
N GLN A 119 4.32 -9.36 12.22
CA GLN A 119 3.05 -8.94 12.81
C GLN A 119 1.91 -8.82 11.79
N MET A 120 2.23 -8.81 10.50
CA MET A 120 1.26 -8.77 9.40
C MET A 120 1.52 -9.97 8.51
N ASN A 121 0.56 -10.89 8.41
CA ASN A 121 0.66 -12.09 7.61
C ASN A 121 -0.54 -12.19 6.66
N GLU A 122 -0.30 -12.69 5.45
CA GLU A 122 -1.37 -12.84 4.46
C GLU A 122 -2.52 -13.74 4.93
N ARG A 123 -2.18 -14.74 5.75
CA ARG A 123 -3.13 -15.67 6.34
C ARG A 123 -4.13 -14.98 7.27
N ASP A 124 -3.81 -13.81 7.81
CA ASP A 124 -4.69 -13.09 8.73
C ASP A 124 -6.05 -12.74 8.08
N TRP A 125 -6.07 -12.55 6.75
CA TRP A 125 -7.31 -12.33 6.00
C TRP A 125 -7.70 -13.48 5.08
N LEU A 126 -6.76 -14.30 4.59
CA LEU A 126 -7.10 -15.49 3.79
C LEU A 126 -7.68 -16.63 4.64
N GLU A 127 -7.31 -16.71 5.91
CA GLU A 127 -7.76 -17.72 6.88
C GLU A 127 -8.47 -17.04 8.07
N ALA A 128 -9.17 -15.93 7.81
CA ALA A 128 -9.83 -15.16 8.84
C ALA A 128 -10.85 -16.01 9.63
N PRO A 129 -10.85 -15.95 10.97
CA PRO A 129 -11.81 -16.68 11.77
C PRO A 129 -13.25 -16.20 11.50
N ALA A 130 -14.21 -17.04 11.84
CA ALA A 130 -15.62 -16.67 11.78
C ALA A 130 -15.88 -15.40 12.62
N ILE A 131 -16.65 -14.45 12.07
CA ILE A 131 -16.91 -13.18 12.74
C ILE A 131 -17.85 -13.40 13.94
N ASP A 132 -17.45 -12.94 15.14
CA ASP A 132 -18.34 -12.83 16.30
C ASP A 132 -18.33 -11.40 16.86
N GLN A 133 -19.41 -10.65 16.58
CA GLN A 133 -19.57 -9.26 17.03
C GLN A 133 -20.09 -9.13 18.47
N SER A 134 -20.33 -10.24 19.18
CA SER A 134 -20.69 -10.21 20.60
C SER A 134 -19.50 -9.93 21.51
N HIS A 135 -18.29 -10.22 21.02
CA HIS A 135 -17.05 -9.99 21.74
C HIS A 135 -16.80 -8.49 21.99
N LYS A 136 -16.22 -8.19 23.15
CA LYS A 136 -15.78 -6.84 23.52
C LYS A 136 -14.25 -6.80 23.54
N PHE A 137 -13.69 -5.71 23.04
CA PHE A 137 -12.26 -5.42 23.16
C PHE A 137 -12.06 -4.33 24.21
N SER A 138 -11.41 -4.66 25.33
CA SER A 138 -11.20 -3.74 26.46
C SER A 138 -12.51 -3.04 26.92
N GLY A 139 -13.61 -3.81 26.96
CA GLY A 139 -14.95 -3.32 27.31
C GLY A 139 -15.69 -2.57 26.20
N SER A 140 -15.02 -2.24 25.09
CA SER A 140 -15.61 -1.58 23.92
C SER A 140 -16.23 -2.58 22.95
N THR A 141 -17.34 -2.19 22.31
CA THR A 141 -18.02 -2.97 21.26
C THR A 141 -18.07 -2.17 19.97
N ILE A 142 -18.14 -2.85 18.82
CA ILE A 142 -18.37 -2.23 17.51
C ILE A 142 -19.86 -1.91 17.26
N LEU A 143 -20.78 -2.54 18.01
CA LEU A 143 -22.22 -2.39 17.82
C LEU A 143 -22.68 -0.97 18.18
N ARG A 144 -23.57 -0.39 17.37
CA ARG A 144 -24.15 0.95 17.60
C ARG A 144 -25.67 0.88 17.53
N GLY A 145 -26.36 1.74 18.28
CA GLY A 145 -27.81 1.90 18.16
C GLY A 145 -28.66 0.64 18.41
N GLY A 146 -28.20 -0.29 19.26
CA GLY A 146 -28.96 -1.51 19.60
C GLY A 146 -28.93 -2.61 18.55
N GLN A 147 -27.97 -2.58 17.61
CA GLN A 147 -27.74 -3.66 16.64
C GLN A 147 -27.57 -5.02 17.34
N ALA A 148 -28.21 -6.05 16.78
CA ALA A 148 -27.94 -7.43 17.15
C ALA A 148 -26.55 -7.85 16.60
N PRO A 149 -25.74 -8.59 17.38
CA PRO A 149 -24.43 -9.04 16.91
C PRO A 149 -24.57 -10.04 15.76
N LYS A 150 -23.77 -9.88 14.72
CA LYS A 150 -23.52 -10.92 13.73
C LYS A 150 -22.56 -11.95 14.33
N VAL A 151 -22.96 -13.22 14.33
CA VAL A 151 -22.15 -14.36 14.75
C VAL A 151 -22.16 -15.39 13.62
N GLU A 152 -21.01 -15.58 12.98
CA GLU A 152 -20.80 -16.56 11.93
C GLU A 152 -20.28 -17.88 12.53
N THR A 153 -20.70 -19.01 11.96
CA THR A 153 -20.23 -20.34 12.37
C THR A 153 -19.15 -20.91 11.44
N THR A 154 -18.91 -20.25 10.32
CA THR A 154 -17.90 -20.62 9.33
C THR A 154 -16.96 -19.44 9.06
N PRO A 155 -15.68 -19.70 8.73
CA PRO A 155 -14.72 -18.66 8.34
C PRO A 155 -15.28 -17.74 7.25
N SER A 156 -15.02 -16.45 7.39
CA SER A 156 -15.45 -15.43 6.44
C SER A 156 -14.40 -15.29 5.35
N ASN A 157 -14.79 -15.42 4.07
CA ASN A 157 -13.90 -15.05 2.97
C ASN A 157 -14.26 -13.64 2.50
N ILE A 158 -13.55 -12.64 3.02
CA ILE A 158 -13.78 -11.22 2.72
C ILE A 158 -13.17 -10.84 1.34
N ILE A 159 -12.27 -11.67 0.80
CA ILE A 159 -11.61 -11.46 -0.49
C ILE A 159 -12.17 -12.48 -1.49
N GLN A 160 -13.27 -12.12 -2.17
CA GLN A 160 -13.79 -12.85 -3.33
C GLN A 160 -13.21 -12.32 -4.64
#